data_AF-A0A2D7L4E3-F1
#
_entry.id   AF-A0A2D7L4E3-F1
#
_cell.length_a   1.000
_cell.length_b   1.000
_cell.length_c   1.000
_cell.angle_alpha   90.00
_cell.angle_beta   90.00
_cell.angle_gamma   90.00
#
_symmetry.space_group_name_H-M   'P 1'
#
loop_
_entity.id
_entity.type
_entity.pdbx_description
1 polymer ?
#
loop_
_entity_poly.entity_id
_entity_poly.type
_entity_poly.pdbx_seq_one_letter_code
_entity_poly.pdbx_strand_id
1 'polypeptide(L)' 'MYHVTQLPNGLRLATVEMPHMASVSLGIWSAVGSRCERKTESGISHFIEHML' A
#
# COMPACT_ATOMS: atom_id res chain seq x y z
N MET A 1 9.79 1.48 -18.23
CA MET A 1 10.02 2.63 -17.31
C MET A 1 8.83 2.69 -16.38
N TYR A 2 9.02 3.02 -15.09
CA TYR A 2 7.89 3.20 -14.17
C TYR A 2 7.47 4.67 -14.12
N HIS A 3 6.18 4.91 -13.92
CA HIS A 3 5.60 6.24 -13.78
C HIS A 3 5.13 6.42 -12.34
N VAL A 4 5.42 7.58 -11.74
CA VAL A 4 4.94 7.94 -10.41
C VAL A 4 4.04 9.16 -10.53
N THR A 5 2.79 9.02 -10.09
CA THR A 5 1.80 10.09 -10.09
C THR A 5 1.35 10.36 -8.66
N GLN A 6 1.27 11.63 -8.27
CA GLN A 6 0.64 12.04 -7.02
C GLN A 6 -0.75 12.61 -7.32
N LEU A 7 -1.78 12.05 -6.70
CA LEU A 7 -3.15 12.52 -6.82
C LEU A 7 -3.39 13.75 -5.93
N PRO A 8 -4.46 14.55 -6.18
CA PRO A 8 -4.78 15.72 -5.36
C PRO A 8 -5.01 15.44 -3.87
N ASN A 9 -5.41 14.21 -3.51
CA ASN A 9 -5.57 13.77 -2.13
C ASN A 9 -4.26 13.30 -1.46
N GLY A 10 -3.13 13.39 -2.17
CA GLY A 10 -1.81 13.00 -1.69
C GLY A 10 -1.41 11.53 -1.93
N LEU A 11 -2.32 10.69 -2.44
CA LEU A 11 -2.00 9.30 -2.78
C LEU A 11 -0.96 9.23 -3.90
N ARG A 12 0.05 8.36 -3.74
CA ARG A 12 1.10 8.12 -4.73
C ARG A 12 0.84 6.79 -5.44
N LEU A 13 0.81 6.82 -6.76
CA LEU A 13 0.66 5.65 -7.62
C LEU A 13 1.98 5.42 -8.34
N ALA A 14 2.53 4.21 -8.22
CA ALA A 14 3.61 3.74 -9.06
C ALA A 14 3.04 2.73 -10.05
N THR A 15 3.16 3.01 -11.34
CA THR A 15 2.63 2.15 -12.41
C THR A 15 3.72 1.78 -13.40
N VAL A 16 3.60 0.61 -14.00
CA VAL A 16 4.46 0.15 -15.09
C VAL A 16 3.55 -0.44 -16.15
N GLU A 17 3.56 0.14 -17.35
CA GLU A 17 2.82 -0.41 -18.47
C GLU A 17 3.60 -1.61 -19.05
N MET A 18 2.89 -2.72 -19.26
CA MET A 18 3.44 -3.96 -19.81
C MET A 18 2.47 -4.49 -20.89
N PRO A 19 2.52 -3.99 -22.13
CA PRO A 19 1.51 -4.24 -23.16
C PRO A 19 1.28 -5.72 -23.52
N HIS A 20 2.26 -6.58 -23.24
CA HIS A 20 2.21 -8.01 -23.55
C HIS A 20 1.70 -8.87 -22.38
N MET A 21 1.39 -8.27 -21.23
CA MET A 21 0.84 -9.00 -20.08
C MET A 21 -0.67 -9.11 -20.18
N ALA A 22 -1.20 -10.32 -19.95
CA ALA A 22 -2.64 -10.60 -19.95
C ALA A 22 -3.31 -10.37 -18.59
N SER A 23 -2.54 -9.96 -17.57
CA SER A 23 -3.02 -9.70 -16.22
C SER A 23 -2.32 -8.49 -15.60
N VAL A 24 -2.91 -7.98 -14.53
CA VAL A 24 -2.39 -6.86 -13.75
C VAL A 24 -2.19 -7.33 -12.31
N SER A 25 -1.09 -6.91 -11.70
CA SER A 25 -0.87 -7.02 -10.26
C SER A 25 -1.01 -5.63 -9.64
N LEU A 26 -1.73 -5.56 -8.52
CA LEU A 26 -1.94 -4.33 -7.76
C LEU A 26 -1.61 -4.61 -6.30
N GLY A 27 -0.97 -3.64 -5.65
CA GLY A 27 -0.78 -3.62 -4.21
C GLY A 27 -1.14 -2.25 -3.64
N ILE A 28 -1.54 -2.22 -2.38
CA ILE A 28 -1.74 -0.99 -1.61
C ILE A 28 -0.75 -1.04 -0.45
N TRP A 29 0.02 0.02 -0.29
CA TRP A 29 0.97 0.16 0.80
C TRP A 29 0.51 1.26 1.75
N SER A 30 0.35 0.89 3.01
CA SER A 30 0.17 1.85 4.09
C SER A 30 1.50 2.04 4.81
N ALA A 31 1.93 3.28 5.00
CA ALA A 31 3.16 3.59 5.73
C ALA A 31 2.95 3.51 7.26
N VAL A 32 2.36 2.41 7.73
CA VAL A 32 2.03 2.13 9.13
C VAL A 32 2.42 0.69 9.47
N GLY A 33 2.53 0.38 10.76
CA GLY A 33 2.80 -0.96 11.26
C GLY A 33 3.14 -0.93 12.75
N SER A 34 3.65 -2.02 13.30
CA SER A 34 3.89 -2.17 14.75
C SER A 34 4.76 -1.06 15.37
N ARG A 35 5.65 -0.43 14.59
CA ARG A 35 6.46 0.71 15.05
C ARG A 35 5.61 1.95 15.41
N CYS A 36 4.44 2.09 14.80
CA CYS A 36 3.54 3.22 14.98
C CYS A 36 2.54 3.00 16.12
N GLU A 37 2.54 1.82 16.75
CA GLU A 37 1.55 1.44 17.76
C GLU A 37 1.93 1.98 19.14
N ARG A 38 0.91 2.37 19.93
CA ARG A 38 1.10 2.55 21.37
C ARG A 38 1.27 1.19 22.02
N LYS A 39 1.93 1.15 23.18
CA LYS A 39 2.10 -0.10 23.95
C LYS A 39 0.77 -0.82 24.23
N THR A 40 -0.30 -0.07 24.47
CA THR A 40 -1.64 -0.59 24.75
C THR A 40 -2.35 -1.15 23.51
N GLU A 41 -1.82 -0.91 22.31
CA GLU A 41 -2.40 -1.32 21.02
C GLU A 41 -1.52 -2.32 20.29
N SER A 42 -0.55 -2.92 20.98
CA SER A 42 0.42 -3.84 20.39
C SER A 42 -0.28 -4.94 19.59
N GLY A 43 0.06 -5.03 18.30
CA GLY A 43 -0.49 -6.00 17.36
C GLY A 43 -1.69 -5.50 16.56
N ILE A 44 -2.22 -4.30 16.80
CA ILE A 44 -3.44 -3.82 16.13
C ILE A 44 -3.27 -3.68 14.61
N SER A 45 -2.09 -3.29 14.11
CA SER A 45 -1.86 -3.12 12.67
C SER A 45 -1.96 -4.46 11.93
N HIS A 46 -1.35 -5.50 12.50
CA HIS A 46 -1.42 -6.87 11.96
C HIS A 46 -2.81 -7.47 12.16
N PHE A 47 -3.47 -7.18 13.28
CA PHE A 47 -4.84 -7.59 13.50
C PHE A 47 -5.78 -6.99 12.43
N ILE A 48 -5.64 -5.69 12.13
CA ILE A 48 -6.40 -5.03 11.06
C ILE A 48 -6.06 -5.65 9.70
N GLU A 49 -4.79 -5.92 9.39
CA GLU A 49 -4.39 -6.60 8.15
C GLU A 49 -5.15 -7.92 7.94
N HIS A 50 -5.27 -8.74 8.98
CA HIS A 50 -6.01 -9.99 8.93
C HIS A 50 -7.53 -9.84 8.73
N MET A 51 -8.10 -8.68 9.09
CA MET A 51 -9.54 -8.42 9.00
C MET A 51 -9.96 -7.77 7.67
N LEU A 52 -9.01 -7.41 6.81
CA LEU A 52 -9.23 -6.75 5.52
C LEU A 52 -9.41 -7.74 4.36
#